data_AF-A0AAV4VXI3-F1
#
_entry.id   AF-A0AAV4VXI3-F1
#
_cell.length_a   1.000
_cell.length_b   1.000
_cell.length_c   1.000
_cell.angle_alpha   90.00
_cell.angle_beta   90.00
_cell.angle_gamma   90.00
#
_symmetry.space_group_name_H-M   'P 1'
#
loop_
_entity.id
_entity.type
_entity.pdbx_description
1 polymer ?
#
loop_
_entity_poly.entity_id
_entity_poly.type
_entity_poly.pdbx_seq_one_letter_code
_entity_poly.pdbx_strand_id
1 'polypeptide(L)'
;MFPPPPHPRLDVSHQKKVYSKRHKHDEVRVRAGGAVKLGWIQGVLIRCLLNIWGVMLFLRLSWVVGQAGIGCACLVILLATCVTLLTSLSMSAICTNGEVKGGGTYYMISRSLGPEFGGAIGLIFSLANAVAVAMYVVGFSETLVQLLDVHGLHMIDGGMNDVRIIGSITVVFLFCIAMIGTEWESKAQIFLLIILLVSMADFVIGSFIPPSVSQQAKGIYRMAFGPDK
;
A
#
# COMPACT_ATOMS: atom_id res chain seq x y z
N MET A 1 -11.92 60.33 6.98
CA MET A 1 -10.97 59.45 7.69
C MET A 1 -11.76 58.81 8.83
N PHE A 2 -12.32 57.61 8.62
CA PHE A 2 -13.13 56.90 9.62
C PHE A 2 -12.21 56.01 10.46
N PRO A 3 -12.37 55.97 11.80
CA PRO A 3 -11.60 55.05 12.63
C PRO A 3 -12.05 53.61 12.38
N PRO A 4 -11.13 52.61 12.41
CA PRO A 4 -11.49 51.21 12.26
C PRO A 4 -12.37 50.75 13.44
N PRO A 5 -13.33 49.82 13.22
CA PRO A 5 -14.20 49.32 14.27
C PRO A 5 -13.39 48.57 15.33
N PRO A 6 -13.81 48.62 16.62
CA PRO A 6 -13.09 47.97 17.69
C PRO A 6 -13.17 46.44 17.52
N HIS A 7 -12.02 45.80 17.32
CA HIS A 7 -11.93 44.35 17.40
C HIS A 7 -12.42 43.90 18.79
N PRO A 8 -13.41 42.99 18.88
CA PRO A 8 -13.78 42.40 20.16
C PRO A 8 -12.55 41.64 20.69
N ARG A 9 -11.92 42.15 21.75
CA ARG A 9 -10.94 41.37 22.52
C ARG A 9 -11.71 40.28 23.26
N LEU A 10 -12.02 39.20 22.55
CA LEU A 10 -12.45 37.96 23.18
C LEU A 10 -11.35 37.58 24.17
N ASP A 11 -11.68 37.59 25.45
CA ASP A 11 -10.76 37.23 26.53
C ASP A 11 -10.14 35.87 26.21
N VAL A 12 -8.81 35.84 26.12
CA VAL A 12 -8.01 34.63 25.82
C VAL A 12 -8.37 33.49 26.77
N SER A 13 -8.83 33.80 27.98
CA SER A 13 -9.33 32.84 28.96
C SER A 13 -10.61 32.12 28.49
N HIS A 14 -11.51 32.85 27.85
CA HIS A 14 -12.77 32.34 27.32
C HIS A 14 -12.52 31.50 26.06
N GLN A 15 -11.58 31.93 25.22
CA GLN A 15 -11.16 31.18 24.03
C GLN A 15 -10.44 29.87 24.43
N LYS A 16 -9.56 29.89 25.44
CA LYS A 16 -8.95 28.68 26.02
C LYS A 16 -9.98 27.74 26.62
N LYS A 17 -10.98 28.25 27.34
CA LYS A 17 -12.07 27.44 27.90
C LYS A 17 -12.89 26.78 26.79
N VAL A 18 -13.26 27.52 25.74
CA VAL A 18 -14.00 26.98 24.59
C VAL A 18 -13.16 25.93 23.85
N TYR A 19 -11.86 26.18 23.67
CA TYR A 19 -10.93 25.24 23.02
C TYR A 19 -10.76 23.95 23.84
N SER A 20 -10.59 24.07 25.17
CA SER A 20 -10.47 22.93 26.10
C SER A 20 -11.76 22.12 26.20
N LYS A 21 -12.92 22.78 26.24
CA LYS A 21 -14.24 22.12 26.28
C LYS A 21 -14.51 21.34 24.98
N ARG A 22 -14.11 21.91 23.83
CA ARG A 22 -14.20 21.23 22.54
C ARG A 22 -13.23 20.05 22.44
N HIS A 23 -11.99 20.20 22.92
CA HIS A 23 -11.03 19.10 23.02
C HIS A 23 -11.54 17.92 23.86
N LYS A 24 -12.11 18.20 25.04
CA LYS A 24 -12.69 17.15 25.89
C LYS A 24 -13.87 16.46 25.20
N HIS A 25 -14.71 17.20 24.49
CA HIS A 25 -15.85 16.63 23.77
C HIS A 25 -15.42 15.77 22.57
N ASP A 26 -14.37 16.19 21.84
CA ASP A 26 -13.79 15.43 20.73
C ASP A 26 -13.05 14.18 21.24
N GLU A 27 -12.30 14.26 22.34
CA GLU A 27 -11.69 13.09 22.99
C GLU A 27 -12.75 12.08 23.47
N VAL A 28 -13.85 12.55 24.04
CA VAL A 28 -14.94 11.66 24.50
C VAL A 28 -15.65 11.00 23.31
N ARG A 29 -15.84 11.71 22.19
CA ARG A 29 -16.38 11.10 20.95
C ARG A 29 -15.43 10.06 20.33
N VAL A 30 -14.12 10.34 20.30
CA VAL A 30 -13.10 9.40 19.80
C VAL A 30 -12.95 8.17 20.71
N ARG A 31 -13.22 8.31 22.02
CA ARG A 31 -13.25 7.19 22.97
C ARG A 31 -14.57 6.42 22.96
N ALA A 32 -15.68 7.07 22.59
CA ALA A 32 -17.02 6.47 22.57
C ALA A 32 -17.28 5.65 21.29
N GLY A 33 -16.66 6.00 20.16
CA GLY A 33 -16.51 5.07 19.05
C GLY A 33 -15.27 4.22 19.31
N GLY A 34 -15.41 2.89 19.46
CA GLY A 34 -14.31 1.99 19.81
C GLY A 34 -13.14 2.00 18.82
N ALA A 35 -12.30 3.04 18.86
CA ALA A 35 -11.08 3.12 18.09
C ALA A 35 -10.07 2.17 18.73
N VAL A 36 -9.98 0.95 18.18
CA VAL A 36 -8.92 0.00 18.50
C VAL A 36 -7.59 0.71 18.24
N LYS A 37 -6.84 1.01 19.31
CA LYS A 37 -5.51 1.60 19.21
C LYS A 37 -4.56 0.55 18.66
N LEU A 38 -4.40 0.52 17.35
CA LEU A 38 -3.38 -0.30 16.68
C LEU A 38 -1.99 0.24 17.07
N GLY A 39 -1.11 -0.64 17.55
CA GLY A 39 0.29 -0.29 17.81
C GLY A 39 1.04 0.02 16.53
N TRP A 40 2.24 0.61 16.63
CA TRP A 40 3.04 0.99 15.46
C TRP A 40 3.39 -0.21 14.55
N ILE A 41 3.57 -1.40 15.13
CA ILE A 41 3.90 -2.63 14.39
C ILE A 41 2.73 -3.05 13.51
N GLN A 42 1.57 -3.32 14.12
CA GLN A 42 0.40 -3.79 13.40
C GLN A 42 -0.23 -2.72 12.52
N GLY A 43 -0.30 -1.49 13.02
CA GLY A 43 -0.96 -0.38 12.34
C GLY A 43 -0.14 0.26 11.22
N VAL A 44 1.19 0.31 11.33
CA VAL A 44 2.04 1.06 10.38
C VAL A 44 3.06 0.16 9.70
N LEU A 45 3.90 -0.57 10.45
CA LEU A 45 4.99 -1.35 9.88
C LEU A 45 4.47 -2.44 8.94
N ILE A 46 3.55 -3.29 9.41
CA ILE A 46 2.98 -4.37 8.58
C ILE A 46 2.25 -3.77 7.37
N ARG A 47 1.60 -2.60 7.52
CA ARG A 47 0.83 -1.95 6.42
C ARG A 47 1.77 -1.44 5.34
N CYS A 48 2.86 -0.79 5.73
CA CYS A 48 3.90 -0.35 4.81
C CYS A 48 4.62 -1.51 4.12
N LEU A 49 5.00 -2.55 4.87
CA LEU A 49 5.73 -3.68 4.30
C LEU A 49 4.93 -4.38 3.19
N LEU A 50 3.64 -4.62 3.40
CA LEU A 50 2.79 -5.25 2.37
C LEU A 50 2.55 -4.37 1.15
N ASN A 51 2.48 -3.05 1.33
CA ASN A 51 2.28 -2.13 0.22
C ASN A 51 3.55 -2.00 -0.64
N ILE A 52 4.74 -2.06 -0.03
CA ILE A 52 6.03 -2.01 -0.74
C ILE A 52 6.38 -3.37 -1.36
N TRP A 53 6.24 -4.46 -0.60
CA TRP A 53 6.57 -5.83 -1.03
C TRP A 53 5.39 -6.53 -1.72
N GLY A 54 4.72 -5.82 -2.63
CA GLY A 54 3.59 -6.37 -3.37
C GLY A 54 4.00 -7.49 -4.34
N VAL A 55 2.99 -8.19 -4.89
CA VAL A 55 3.14 -9.25 -5.92
C VAL A 55 3.98 -8.81 -7.12
N MET A 56 3.98 -7.51 -7.43
CA MET A 56 4.76 -6.93 -8.52
C MET A 56 6.28 -7.18 -8.39
N LEU A 57 6.80 -7.35 -7.17
CA LEU A 57 8.22 -7.61 -6.94
C LEU A 57 8.64 -8.93 -7.61
N PHE A 58 7.89 -10.02 -7.42
CA PHE A 58 8.24 -11.31 -8.02
C PHE A 58 8.13 -11.32 -9.55
N LEU A 59 7.08 -10.70 -10.08
CA LEU A 59 6.79 -10.72 -11.52
C LEU A 59 7.72 -9.78 -12.33
N ARG A 60 8.01 -8.59 -11.80
CA ARG A 60 8.73 -7.56 -12.56
C ARG A 60 10.22 -7.49 -12.23
N LEU A 61 10.65 -7.77 -11.00
CA LEU A 61 12.07 -7.68 -10.64
C LEU A 61 12.92 -8.64 -11.47
N SER A 62 12.45 -9.87 -11.65
CA SER A 62 13.11 -10.89 -12.48
C SER A 62 13.30 -10.43 -13.93
N TRP A 63 12.27 -9.80 -14.52
CA TRP A 63 12.33 -9.27 -15.88
C TRP A 63 13.26 -8.05 -15.99
N VAL A 64 13.18 -7.12 -15.02
CA VAL A 64 14.05 -5.92 -14.99
C VAL A 64 15.52 -6.32 -14.88
N VAL A 65 15.86 -7.26 -13.98
CA VAL A 65 17.23 -7.78 -13.85
C VAL A 65 17.67 -8.50 -15.12
N GLY A 66 16.76 -9.22 -15.78
CA GLY A 66 17.04 -9.92 -17.05
C GLY A 66 17.33 -8.98 -18.22
N GLN A 67 16.66 -7.84 -18.32
CA GLN A 67 16.85 -6.87 -19.41
C GLN A 67 17.98 -5.87 -19.14
N ALA A 68 18.03 -5.29 -17.94
CA ALA A 68 19.01 -4.26 -17.59
C ALA A 68 20.35 -4.85 -17.12
N GLY A 69 20.38 -6.12 -16.74
CA GLY A 69 21.51 -6.72 -16.04
C GLY A 69 21.61 -6.30 -14.58
N ILE A 70 22.44 -7.02 -13.82
CA ILE A 70 22.53 -6.88 -12.35
C ILE A 70 23.02 -5.48 -11.95
N GLY A 71 24.04 -4.94 -12.63
CA GLY A 71 24.62 -3.64 -12.29
C GLY A 71 23.64 -2.47 -12.42
N CYS A 72 22.97 -2.37 -13.57
CA CYS A 72 21.98 -1.31 -13.81
C CYS A 72 20.72 -1.51 -12.96
N ALA A 73 20.26 -2.74 -12.75
CA ALA A 73 19.13 -3.02 -11.85
C ALA A 73 19.43 -2.57 -10.40
N CYS A 74 20.63 -2.83 -9.89
CA CYS A 74 21.05 -2.34 -8.57
C CYS A 74 21.05 -0.80 -8.51
N LEU A 75 21.53 -0.12 -9.55
CA LEU A 75 21.51 1.35 -9.60
C LEU A 75 20.09 1.91 -9.58
N VAL A 76 19.16 1.32 -10.33
CA VAL A 76 17.74 1.72 -10.33
C VAL A 76 17.11 1.55 -8.95
N ILE A 77 17.36 0.41 -8.28
CA ILE A 77 16.87 0.15 -6.93
C ILE A 77 17.44 1.17 -5.93
N LEU A 78 18.72 1.49 -6.01
CA LEU A 78 19.37 2.47 -5.14
C LEU A 78 18.77 3.87 -5.32
N LEU A 79 18.56 4.32 -6.56
CA LEU A 79 17.95 5.63 -6.83
C LEU A 79 16.49 5.68 -6.33
N ALA A 80 15.70 4.64 -6.59
CA ALA A 80 14.31 4.55 -6.10
C ALA A 80 14.26 4.56 -4.57
N THR A 81 15.18 3.84 -3.92
CA THR A 81 15.30 3.81 -2.46
C THR A 81 15.69 5.19 -1.92
N CYS A 82 16.61 5.89 -2.55
CA CYS A 82 17.01 7.25 -2.17
C CYS A 82 15.81 8.22 -2.20
N VAL A 83 15.05 8.24 -3.30
CA VAL A 83 13.85 9.09 -3.44
C VAL A 83 12.79 8.76 -2.36
N THR A 84 12.56 7.47 -2.12
CA THR A 84 11.59 7.01 -1.11
C THR A 84 12.04 7.37 0.31
N LEU A 85 13.33 7.25 0.62
CA LEU A 85 13.90 7.64 1.91
C LEU A 85 13.79 9.14 2.14
N LEU A 86 14.15 9.97 1.16
CA LEU A 86 14.00 11.43 1.27
C LEU A 86 12.54 11.83 1.53
N THR A 87 11.60 11.23 0.78
CA THR A 87 10.17 11.46 0.96
C THR A 87 9.69 11.02 2.35
N SER A 88 10.16 9.88 2.84
CA SER A 88 9.84 9.35 4.17
C SER A 88 10.37 10.25 5.30
N LEU A 89 11.58 10.79 5.15
CA LEU A 89 12.15 11.76 6.10
C LEU A 89 11.34 13.06 6.12
N SER A 90 10.93 13.58 4.96
CA SER A 90 10.04 14.76 4.88
C SER A 90 8.68 14.49 5.53
N MET A 91 8.07 13.33 5.26
CA MET A 91 6.83 12.91 5.91
C MET A 91 6.98 12.79 7.42
N SER A 92 8.11 12.28 7.91
CA SER A 92 8.41 12.19 9.35
C SER A 92 8.46 13.58 10.00
N ALA A 93 9.06 14.57 9.33
CA ALA A 93 9.09 15.96 9.79
C ALA A 93 7.69 16.60 9.81
N ILE A 94 6.83 16.28 8.84
CA ILE A 94 5.44 16.75 8.79
C ILE A 94 4.63 16.17 9.96
N CYS A 95 4.78 14.87 10.22
CA CYS A 95 4.07 14.15 11.28
C CYS A 95 4.51 14.55 12.70
N THR A 96 5.73 15.06 12.87
CA THR A 96 6.24 15.56 14.16
C THR A 96 5.95 17.05 14.39
N ASN A 97 5.50 17.77 13.36
CA ASN A 97 5.18 19.20 13.46
C ASN A 97 3.70 19.42 13.81
N GLY A 98 3.41 19.47 15.12
CA GLY A 98 2.10 19.86 15.67
C GLY A 98 1.37 18.74 16.42
N GLU A 99 0.25 19.10 17.06
CA GLU A 99 -0.59 18.12 17.78
C GLU A 99 -1.40 17.28 16.80
N VAL A 100 -1.04 16.00 16.63
CA VAL A 100 -1.78 15.05 15.80
C VAL A 100 -3.10 14.69 16.51
N LYS A 101 -4.18 15.37 16.14
CA LYS A 101 -5.55 14.92 16.48
C LYS A 101 -5.90 13.71 15.61
N GLY A 102 -6.80 12.84 16.07
CA GLY A 102 -7.17 11.57 15.43
C GLY A 102 -7.76 11.71 14.02
N GLY A 103 -6.90 11.91 13.03
CA GLY A 103 -7.20 11.98 11.61
C GLY A 103 -6.15 11.21 10.78
N GLY A 104 -6.43 11.01 9.50
CA GLY A 104 -5.53 10.30 8.58
C GLY A 104 -4.46 11.19 7.93
N THR A 105 -3.75 10.64 6.94
CA THR A 105 -2.63 11.29 6.24
C THR A 105 -2.98 12.67 5.67
N TYR A 106 -4.14 12.81 5.02
CA TYR A 106 -4.59 14.09 4.46
C TYR A 106 -4.74 15.16 5.55
N TYR A 107 -5.32 14.80 6.69
CA TYR A 107 -5.52 15.73 7.81
C TYR A 107 -4.18 16.23 8.36
N MET A 108 -3.19 15.34 8.51
CA MET A 108 -1.85 15.72 8.96
C MET A 108 -1.17 16.69 7.97
N ILE A 109 -1.21 16.39 6.67
CA ILE A 109 -0.58 17.22 5.62
C ILE A 109 -1.24 18.60 5.52
N SER A 110 -2.58 18.66 5.46
CA SER A 110 -3.32 19.92 5.29
C SER A 110 -3.13 20.90 6.46
N ARG A 111 -2.80 20.39 7.65
CA ARG A 111 -2.58 21.22 8.84
C ARG A 111 -1.16 21.77 8.89
N SER A 112 -0.17 20.96 8.53
CA SER A 112 1.23 21.37 8.57
C SER A 112 1.64 22.22 7.36
N LEU A 113 1.08 21.97 6.17
CA LEU A 113 1.43 22.68 4.93
C LEU A 113 0.36 23.68 4.46
N GLY A 114 -0.82 23.70 5.10
CA GLY A 114 -1.95 24.55 4.71
C GLY A 114 -2.91 23.89 3.70
N PRO A 115 -4.11 24.45 3.52
CA PRO A 115 -5.18 23.85 2.74
C PRO A 115 -4.88 23.76 1.23
N GLU A 116 -4.12 24.71 0.67
CA GLU A 116 -3.78 24.73 -0.76
C GLU A 116 -2.86 23.56 -1.13
N PHE A 117 -1.76 23.37 -0.39
CA PHE A 117 -0.84 22.25 -0.59
C PHE A 117 -1.46 20.91 -0.18
N GLY A 118 -2.22 20.89 0.93
CA GLY A 118 -2.91 19.69 1.39
C GLY A 118 -3.92 19.16 0.37
N GLY A 119 -4.73 20.04 -0.22
CA GLY A 119 -5.71 19.70 -1.26
C GLY A 119 -5.06 19.12 -2.52
N ALA A 120 -4.03 19.79 -3.05
CA ALA A 120 -3.34 19.35 -4.26
C ALA A 120 -2.63 18.00 -4.07
N ILE A 121 -1.87 17.84 -2.98
CA ILE A 121 -1.16 16.58 -2.66
C ILE A 121 -2.17 15.46 -2.41
N GLY A 122 -3.25 15.74 -1.69
CA GLY A 122 -4.31 14.77 -1.40
C GLY A 122 -4.98 14.23 -2.66
N LEU A 123 -5.29 15.09 -3.63
CA LEU A 123 -5.93 14.69 -4.87
C LEU A 123 -5.01 13.83 -5.74
N ILE A 124 -3.75 14.23 -5.89
CA ILE A 124 -2.74 13.44 -6.63
C ILE A 124 -2.52 12.08 -5.95
N PHE A 125 -2.40 12.05 -4.63
CA PHE A 125 -2.20 10.82 -3.87
C PHE A 125 -3.40 9.86 -3.97
N SER A 126 -4.64 10.39 -3.95
CA SER A 126 -5.84 9.58 -4.15
C SER A 126 -5.89 8.96 -5.54
N LEU A 127 -5.55 9.74 -6.59
CA LEU A 127 -5.50 9.23 -7.96
C LEU A 127 -4.40 8.18 -8.13
N ALA A 128 -3.21 8.43 -7.56
CA ALA A 128 -2.10 7.48 -7.60
C ALA A 128 -2.48 6.13 -6.96
N ASN A 129 -3.15 6.15 -5.81
CA ASN A 129 -3.63 4.91 -5.18
C ASN A 129 -4.73 4.21 -6.01
N ALA A 130 -5.62 4.96 -6.66
CA ALA A 130 -6.63 4.36 -7.55
C ALA A 130 -5.98 3.64 -8.74
N VAL A 131 -4.97 4.26 -9.37
CA VAL A 131 -4.20 3.64 -10.46
C VAL A 131 -3.38 2.45 -9.96
N ALA A 132 -2.81 2.54 -8.75
CA ALA A 132 -2.05 1.44 -8.15
C ALA A 132 -2.94 0.20 -7.93
N VAL A 133 -4.17 0.38 -7.44
CA VAL A 133 -5.13 -0.74 -7.30
C VAL A 133 -5.39 -1.40 -8.65
N ALA A 134 -5.60 -0.63 -9.72
CA ALA A 134 -5.77 -1.18 -11.06
C ALA A 134 -4.55 -1.99 -11.52
N MET A 135 -3.34 -1.46 -11.29
CA MET A 135 -2.08 -2.16 -11.62
C MET A 135 -1.93 -3.48 -10.88
N TYR A 136 -2.24 -3.52 -9.58
CA TYR A 136 -2.16 -4.75 -8.79
C TYR A 136 -3.18 -5.81 -9.25
N VAL A 137 -4.41 -5.40 -9.57
CA VAL A 137 -5.45 -6.31 -10.08
C VAL A 137 -5.07 -6.86 -11.45
N VAL A 138 -4.49 -6.04 -12.34
CA VAL A 138 -4.01 -6.51 -13.65
C VAL A 138 -2.89 -7.53 -13.49
N GLY A 139 -1.87 -7.26 -12.67
CA GLY A 139 -0.78 -8.22 -12.44
C GLY A 139 -1.25 -9.56 -11.85
N PHE A 140 -2.22 -9.52 -10.93
CA PHE A 140 -2.88 -10.72 -10.42
C PHE A 140 -3.62 -11.48 -11.53
N SER A 141 -4.38 -10.77 -12.37
CA SER A 141 -5.16 -11.38 -13.44
C SER A 141 -4.28 -12.01 -14.52
N GLU A 142 -3.17 -11.37 -14.88
CA GLU A 142 -2.16 -11.95 -15.79
C GLU A 142 -1.61 -13.28 -15.24
N THR A 143 -1.29 -13.30 -13.95
CA THR A 143 -0.72 -14.50 -13.30
C THR A 143 -1.76 -15.62 -13.21
N LEU A 144 -3.01 -15.29 -12.91
CA LEU A 144 -4.09 -16.28 -12.89
C LEU A 144 -4.37 -16.86 -14.27
N VAL A 145 -4.48 -16.04 -15.33
CA VAL A 145 -4.71 -16.54 -16.68
C VAL A 145 -3.59 -17.48 -17.12
N GLN A 146 -2.33 -17.10 -16.86
CA GLN A 146 -1.18 -17.97 -17.15
C GLN A 146 -1.25 -19.30 -16.39
N LEU A 147 -1.68 -19.28 -15.13
CA LEU A 147 -1.83 -20.51 -14.34
C LEU A 147 -2.96 -21.41 -14.86
N LEU A 148 -4.09 -20.82 -15.27
CA LEU A 148 -5.22 -21.55 -15.85
C LEU A 148 -4.85 -22.18 -17.20
N ASP A 149 -4.11 -21.45 -18.04
CA ASP A 149 -3.61 -21.90 -19.34
C ASP A 149 -2.73 -23.16 -19.18
N VAL A 150 -1.82 -23.17 -18.20
CA VAL A 150 -0.97 -24.34 -17.89
C VAL A 150 -1.78 -25.58 -17.50
N HIS A 151 -2.96 -25.41 -16.90
CA HIS A 151 -3.85 -26.52 -16.51
C HIS A 151 -4.88 -26.89 -17.60
N GLY A 152 -4.81 -26.27 -18.78
CA GLY A 152 -5.72 -26.52 -19.90
C GLY A 152 -7.14 -26.00 -19.69
N LEU A 153 -7.33 -25.04 -18.77
CA LEU A 153 -8.62 -24.41 -18.50
C LEU A 153 -8.67 -23.05 -19.22
N HIS A 154 -9.17 -23.04 -20.45
CA HIS A 154 -9.40 -21.81 -21.22
C HIS A 154 -10.84 -21.31 -21.02
N MET A 155 -11.00 -20.02 -20.74
CA MET A 155 -12.34 -19.44 -20.58
C MET A 155 -12.90 -18.97 -21.92
N ILE A 156 -12.12 -18.25 -22.73
CA ILE A 156 -12.50 -17.85 -24.09
C ILE A 156 -11.36 -18.13 -25.07
N ASP A 157 -10.22 -17.46 -24.91
CA ASP A 157 -9.10 -17.48 -25.85
C ASP A 157 -7.73 -17.66 -25.18
N GLY A 158 -7.67 -17.72 -23.84
CA GLY A 158 -6.41 -17.72 -23.08
C GLY A 158 -5.60 -16.44 -23.25
N GLY A 159 -6.21 -15.39 -23.82
CA GLY A 159 -5.54 -14.19 -24.29
C GLY A 159 -5.86 -12.96 -23.44
N MET A 160 -5.80 -11.79 -24.10
CA MET A 160 -5.99 -10.51 -23.41
C MET A 160 -7.42 -10.29 -22.93
N ASN A 161 -8.41 -10.94 -23.56
CA ASN A 161 -9.80 -10.79 -23.16
C ASN A 161 -10.06 -11.49 -21.81
N ASP A 162 -9.45 -12.66 -21.59
CA ASP A 162 -9.55 -13.38 -20.32
C ASP A 162 -8.94 -12.58 -19.15
N VAL A 163 -7.81 -11.90 -19.38
CA VAL A 163 -7.21 -11.00 -18.36
C VAL A 163 -8.16 -9.86 -17.99
N ARG A 164 -8.86 -9.26 -18.98
CA ARG A 164 -9.82 -8.17 -18.74
C ARG A 164 -11.04 -8.65 -17.96
N ILE A 165 -11.56 -9.83 -18.28
CA ILE A 165 -12.73 -10.41 -17.62
C ILE A 165 -12.39 -10.75 -16.16
N ILE A 166 -11.30 -11.48 -15.94
CA ILE A 166 -10.86 -11.86 -14.58
C ILE A 166 -10.53 -10.61 -13.75
N GLY A 167 -9.86 -9.62 -14.35
CA GLY A 167 -9.57 -8.35 -13.67
C GLY A 167 -10.82 -7.58 -13.28
N SER A 168 -11.81 -7.51 -14.17
CA SER A 168 -13.09 -6.83 -13.89
C SER A 168 -13.88 -7.52 -12.79
N ILE A 169 -13.92 -8.85 -12.78
CA ILE A 169 -14.56 -9.63 -11.70
C ILE A 169 -13.83 -9.41 -10.38
N THR A 170 -12.49 -9.47 -10.41
CA THR A 170 -11.65 -9.32 -9.21
C THR A 170 -11.80 -7.93 -8.59
N VAL A 171 -11.81 -6.85 -9.38
CA VAL A 171 -11.95 -5.49 -8.83
C VAL A 171 -13.33 -5.27 -8.21
N VAL A 172 -14.40 -5.79 -8.82
CA VAL A 172 -15.76 -5.70 -8.25
C VAL A 172 -15.83 -6.50 -6.95
N PHE A 173 -15.25 -7.69 -6.91
CA PHE A 173 -15.19 -8.52 -5.71
C PHE A 173 -14.40 -7.85 -4.56
N LEU A 174 -13.22 -7.31 -4.86
CA LEU A 174 -12.42 -6.55 -3.89
C LEU A 174 -13.14 -5.29 -3.42
N PHE A 175 -13.89 -4.61 -4.30
CA PHE A 175 -14.71 -3.47 -3.92
C PHE A 175 -15.83 -3.87 -2.94
N CYS A 176 -16.51 -5.00 -3.17
CA CYS A 176 -17.48 -5.54 -2.23
C CYS A 176 -16.86 -5.87 -0.86
N ILE A 177 -15.66 -6.47 -0.83
CA ILE A 177 -14.94 -6.76 0.42
C ILE A 177 -14.60 -5.46 1.16
N ALA A 178 -14.13 -4.43 0.45
CA ALA A 178 -13.81 -3.15 1.05
C ALA A 178 -15.01 -2.48 1.74
N MET A 179 -16.23 -2.74 1.25
CA MET A 179 -17.48 -2.25 1.85
C MET A 179 -17.90 -3.01 3.11
N ILE A 180 -17.54 -4.29 3.25
CA ILE A 180 -18.01 -5.17 4.34
C ILE A 180 -17.35 -4.84 5.70
N GLY A 181 -16.10 -4.36 5.71
CA GLY A 181 -15.50 -3.77 6.92
C GLY A 181 -13.98 -3.90 7.05
N THR A 182 -13.35 -2.84 7.57
CA THR A 182 -11.89 -2.67 7.73
C THR A 182 -11.28 -3.52 8.86
N GLU A 183 -12.12 -4.09 9.74
CA GLU A 183 -11.66 -4.95 10.84
C GLU A 183 -11.15 -6.30 10.31
N TRP A 184 -11.86 -6.90 9.35
CA TRP A 184 -11.47 -8.14 8.69
C TRP A 184 -10.19 -7.96 7.88
N GLU A 185 -10.10 -6.82 7.17
CA GLU A 185 -8.93 -6.43 6.38
C GLU A 185 -7.66 -6.39 7.24
N SER A 186 -7.73 -5.79 8.43
CA SER A 186 -6.57 -5.67 9.33
C SER A 186 -6.09 -7.02 9.86
N LYS A 187 -6.97 -8.02 9.96
CA LYS A 187 -6.60 -9.40 10.30
C LYS A 187 -6.06 -10.16 9.08
N ALA A 188 -6.65 -9.97 7.90
CA ALA A 188 -6.18 -10.58 6.67
C ALA A 188 -4.76 -10.13 6.33
N GLN A 189 -4.43 -8.88 6.65
CA GLN A 189 -3.11 -8.32 6.45
C GLN A 189 -1.98 -9.12 7.11
N ILE A 190 -2.13 -9.53 8.38
CA ILE A 190 -1.06 -10.29 9.05
C ILE A 190 -0.90 -11.68 8.44
N PHE A 191 -2.01 -12.29 8.01
CA PHE A 191 -2.01 -13.55 7.29
C PHE A 191 -1.30 -13.44 5.92
N LEU A 192 -1.60 -12.39 5.15
CA LEU A 192 -0.95 -12.10 3.87
C LEU A 192 0.57 -11.87 4.04
N LEU A 193 0.99 -11.19 5.11
CA LEU A 193 2.41 -10.99 5.39
C LEU A 193 3.14 -12.32 5.64
N ILE A 194 2.51 -13.25 6.37
CA ILE A 194 3.12 -14.57 6.64
C ILE A 194 3.31 -15.34 5.32
N ILE A 195 2.29 -15.38 4.47
CA ILE A 195 2.39 -16.03 3.15
C ILE A 195 3.51 -15.41 2.31
N LEU A 196 3.58 -14.08 2.30
CA LEU A 196 4.62 -13.35 1.57
C LEU A 196 6.03 -13.70 2.06
N LEU A 197 6.24 -13.72 3.38
CA LEU A 197 7.52 -14.09 3.97
C LEU A 197 7.90 -15.54 3.66
N VAL A 198 6.94 -16.46 3.71
CA VAL A 198 7.15 -17.87 3.33
C VAL A 198 7.54 -17.97 1.86
N SER A 199 6.84 -17.27 0.97
CA SER A 199 7.17 -17.24 -0.47
C SER A 199 8.57 -16.67 -0.72
N MET A 200 8.97 -15.62 0.00
CA MET A 200 10.31 -15.05 -0.12
C MET A 200 11.39 -16.00 0.41
N ALA A 201 11.13 -16.70 1.52
CA ALA A 201 12.03 -17.72 2.05
C ALA A 201 12.18 -18.90 1.08
N ASP A 202 11.07 -19.39 0.50
CA ASP A 202 11.06 -20.47 -0.49
C ASP A 202 11.86 -20.07 -1.74
N PHE A 203 11.68 -18.85 -2.26
CA PHE A 203 12.45 -18.32 -3.38
C PHE A 203 13.97 -18.34 -3.09
N VAL A 204 14.37 -17.90 -1.89
CA VAL A 204 15.79 -17.91 -1.50
C VAL A 204 16.33 -19.34 -1.37
N ILE A 205 15.59 -20.24 -0.72
CA ILE A 205 15.98 -21.65 -0.57
C ILE A 205 16.08 -22.32 -1.95
N GLY A 206 15.12 -22.07 -2.84
CA GLY A 206 15.11 -22.58 -4.22
C GLY A 206 16.29 -22.09 -5.05
N SER A 207 16.86 -20.92 -4.75
CA SER A 207 18.10 -20.46 -5.40
C SER A 207 19.34 -21.28 -5.02
N PHE A 208 19.35 -21.93 -3.85
CA PHE A 208 20.46 -22.75 -3.36
C PHE A 208 20.33 -24.24 -3.72
N ILE A 209 19.14 -24.73 -4.06
CA ILE A 209 18.90 -26.12 -4.46
C ILE A 209 19.02 -26.24 -5.99
N PRO A 210 19.95 -27.06 -6.54
CA PRO A 210 20.06 -27.25 -7.99
C PRO A 210 18.85 -28.06 -8.53
N PRO A 211 18.26 -27.68 -9.67
CA PRO A 211 17.11 -28.35 -10.27
C PRO A 211 17.46 -29.73 -10.83
N SER A 212 16.47 -30.64 -10.86
CA SER A 212 16.61 -31.99 -11.45
C SER A 212 16.56 -31.93 -13.00
N VAL A 213 17.06 -32.97 -13.67
CA VAL A 213 17.24 -33.03 -15.15
C VAL A 213 15.93 -32.80 -15.92
N SER A 214 14.76 -33.12 -15.33
CA SER A 214 13.44 -32.87 -15.92
C SER A 214 12.98 -31.40 -15.83
N GLN A 215 13.44 -30.64 -14.82
CA GLN A 215 13.13 -29.22 -14.62
C GLN A 215 13.98 -28.30 -15.51
N GLN A 216 15.22 -28.72 -15.81
CA GLN A 216 16.12 -28.06 -16.76
C GLN A 216 15.58 -28.06 -18.20
N ALA A 217 14.88 -29.14 -18.59
CA ALA A 217 14.27 -29.26 -19.92
C ALA A 217 13.04 -28.35 -20.14
N LYS A 218 12.36 -27.92 -19.06
CA LYS A 218 11.23 -26.97 -19.10
C LYS A 218 11.67 -25.49 -18.99
N GLY A 219 12.98 -25.21 -19.01
CA GLY A 219 13.51 -23.84 -18.89
C GLY A 219 13.39 -23.23 -17.50
N ILE A 220 13.00 -24.02 -16.49
CA ILE A 220 12.88 -23.58 -15.09
C ILE A 220 14.26 -23.69 -14.45
N TYR A 221 15.00 -22.60 -14.45
CA TYR A 221 16.22 -22.50 -13.66
C TYR A 221 15.83 -22.10 -12.22
N ARG A 222 15.89 -23.07 -11.29
CA ARG A 222 15.91 -22.85 -9.83
C ARG A 222 14.59 -22.41 -9.17
N MET A 223 13.54 -23.22 -9.28
CA MET A 223 12.40 -23.18 -8.34
C MET A 223 12.28 -24.54 -7.63
N ALA A 224 12.07 -24.52 -6.30
CA ALA A 224 12.08 -25.71 -5.44
C ALA A 224 10.82 -26.58 -5.58
N PHE A 225 9.70 -26.03 -6.01
CA PHE A 225 8.42 -26.74 -6.14
C PHE A 225 7.85 -26.60 -7.55
N GLY A 226 8.22 -27.52 -8.43
CA GLY A 226 7.46 -27.83 -9.64
C GLY A 226 6.60 -29.08 -9.37
N PRO A 227 5.32 -29.12 -9.76
CA PRO A 227 4.51 -30.32 -9.61
C PRO A 227 5.10 -31.44 -10.46
N ASP A 228 5.55 -32.52 -9.81
CA ASP A 228 5.89 -33.78 -10.47
C ASP A 228 4.61 -34.48 -10.92
N LYS A 229 4.06 -34.06 -12.07
CA LYS A 229 3.23 -34.88 -12.96
C LYS A 229 3.47 -34.48 -14.41
#